data_AF-A0A0N4TRI5-F1
#
_entry.id   AF-A0A0N4TRI5-F1
#
_cell.length_a   1.000
_cell.length_b   1.000
_cell.length_c   1.000
_cell.angle_alpha   90.00
_cell.angle_beta   90.00
_cell.angle_gamma   90.00
#
_symmetry.space_group_name_H-M   'P 1'
#
loop_
_entity.id
_entity.type
_entity.pdbx_description
1 polymer ?
#
loop_
_entity_poly.entity_id
_entity_poly.type
_entity_poly.pdbx_seq_one_letter_code
_entity_poly.pdbx_strand_id
1 'polypeptide(L)'
;MLSVFVRRNWLVTTTTRNYGWGRYHGAIDPELGDKKPTYIIIGAGSAGCVLANRLTENPANRVLLVEAGPRDSKWNWKFHMPAALMYNLCDDKYNWFYYTQPQKNMNGRTVYWPRGRVWGGSSTLNAMVYVRGHPLDYDRWEQEGATDWSYKNVLPYFKKAQTHELSKGPSDLYRGWNGPLHVTQGKCENPLHKAFIECGDQFGIGIVDDMNGYKQEGIAPMDLTIHKGLRWSASRAYLWPALSRPNLHTSSNILCTRILFDRNKAVGIEFIRKNGPLTDTINSWNREKVYCEEGVILACGAINTPQLLLLSGIGPADNIKAHSIQVVEHLPGVGNNLQDHLEVYVQQQCTQPITLYNKSSWRYPHNMIKVGLEWYLSKTGLGASSHLESGGFVRSTPRVSHPDIQFHFLPSTVHDDGRSTGKCHAYQIHVGPLRSKSKGTVTLASNDPRRHPLMNPNYLDHIDDYVEFRLAVRIARALLSQRSFDKYRGDELLPGEDCQSNEQIDEFVRTMSASAYHPSCSCKMGIESDKLAVVNPKTMGVYGIGNLYVADASVMPSIVSGNLNAPVIMLAERAADLIQRNAPLAEENVPVWSSSAEDSAKHISTNNS
;
A
#
# COMPACT_ATOMS: atom_id res chain seq x y z
N MET A 1 -37.87 -50.13 -47.67
CA MET A 1 -38.62 -50.35 -46.41
C MET A 1 -38.87 -48.99 -45.78
N LEU A 2 -40.15 -48.61 -45.68
CA LEU A 2 -40.82 -47.73 -44.70
C LEU A 2 -39.93 -46.87 -43.76
N SER A 3 -40.18 -45.61 -43.41
CA SER A 3 -41.41 -44.81 -43.40
C SER A 3 -41.11 -43.43 -42.74
N VAL A 4 -41.49 -42.33 -43.43
CA VAL A 4 -42.30 -41.19 -42.92
C VAL A 4 -41.68 -40.09 -42.01
N PHE A 5 -41.89 -38.86 -42.47
CA PHE A 5 -41.72 -37.52 -41.89
C PHE A 5 -42.39 -37.31 -40.51
N VAL A 6 -41.73 -36.53 -39.62
CA VAL A 6 -42.43 -35.61 -38.69
C VAL A 6 -41.59 -34.33 -38.47
N ARG A 7 -42.19 -33.17 -38.79
CA ARG A 7 -41.74 -31.80 -38.45
C ARG A 7 -41.68 -31.60 -36.94
N ARG A 8 -40.72 -30.82 -36.41
CA ARG A 8 -40.89 -30.16 -35.10
C ARG A 8 -40.42 -28.71 -35.09
N ASN A 9 -41.37 -27.88 -34.66
CA ASN A 9 -41.43 -26.44 -34.55
C ASN A 9 -40.25 -25.77 -33.82
N TRP A 10 -39.90 -24.58 -34.31
CA TRP A 10 -39.24 -23.54 -33.51
C TRP A 10 -40.18 -23.09 -32.40
N LEU A 11 -39.84 -23.44 -31.16
CA LEU A 11 -40.45 -22.90 -29.95
C LEU A 11 -39.40 -22.07 -29.22
N VAL A 12 -39.59 -20.76 -29.25
CA VAL A 12 -38.96 -19.83 -28.31
C VAL A 12 -39.55 -20.13 -26.95
N THR A 13 -38.86 -20.93 -26.15
CA THR A 13 -39.18 -21.10 -24.73
C THR A 13 -38.28 -20.19 -23.90
N THR A 14 -38.83 -19.05 -23.49
CA THR A 14 -38.40 -18.31 -22.30
C THR A 14 -38.52 -19.23 -21.08
N THR A 15 -37.47 -19.97 -20.80
CA THR A 15 -37.34 -20.75 -19.57
C THR A 15 -36.47 -19.95 -18.60
N THR A 16 -37.12 -19.22 -17.71
CA THR A 16 -36.57 -18.78 -16.44
C THR A 16 -36.15 -20.04 -15.65
N ARG A 17 -34.91 -20.49 -15.84
CA ARG A 17 -34.33 -21.54 -15.00
C ARG A 17 -33.97 -20.93 -13.65
N ASN A 18 -34.85 -21.14 -12.67
CA ASN A 18 -34.51 -21.07 -11.25
C ASN A 18 -33.46 -22.15 -10.95
N TYR A 19 -32.18 -21.77 -10.90
CA TYR A 19 -31.14 -22.63 -10.35
C TYR A 19 -31.07 -22.40 -8.84
N GLY A 20 -31.38 -23.44 -8.07
CA GLY A 20 -31.02 -23.51 -6.66
C GLY A 20 -29.49 -23.44 -6.53
N TRP A 21 -29.03 -22.49 -5.72
CA TRP A 21 -27.63 -22.12 -5.55
C TRP A 21 -26.92 -23.13 -4.62
N GLY A 22 -26.16 -24.05 -5.21
CA GLY A 22 -25.34 -25.01 -4.47
C GLY A 22 -24.05 -24.38 -3.92
N ARG A 23 -23.65 -24.82 -2.72
CA ARG A 23 -22.37 -24.48 -2.05
C ARG A 23 -21.17 -25.01 -2.85
N TYR A 24 -20.64 -24.22 -3.78
CA TYR A 24 -19.33 -24.44 -4.37
C TYR A 24 -18.44 -23.21 -4.21
N HIS A 25 -17.13 -23.46 -4.13
CA HIS A 25 -16.09 -22.45 -3.96
C HIS A 25 -16.24 -21.33 -4.98
N GLY A 26 -16.55 -20.14 -4.48
CA GLY A 26 -16.86 -19.03 -5.34
C GLY A 26 -18.29 -19.05 -5.89
N ALA A 27 -19.29 -19.31 -5.07
CA ALA A 27 -20.60 -18.70 -5.29
C ALA A 27 -20.60 -17.35 -4.54
N ILE A 28 -21.42 -16.38 -4.98
CA ILE A 28 -21.93 -15.40 -4.03
C ILE A 28 -22.59 -16.21 -2.93
N ASP A 29 -22.29 -15.90 -1.67
CA ASP A 29 -22.80 -16.67 -0.53
C ASP A 29 -24.31 -16.95 -0.70
N PRO A 30 -24.73 -18.24 -0.77
CA PRO A 30 -26.14 -18.59 -0.92
C PRO A 30 -27.03 -18.01 0.21
N GLU A 31 -26.44 -17.52 1.30
CA GLU A 31 -27.15 -16.85 2.41
C GLU A 31 -27.62 -15.42 2.13
N LEU A 32 -27.22 -14.77 1.03
CA LEU A 32 -27.91 -13.52 0.63
C LEU A 32 -29.38 -13.78 0.25
N GLY A 33 -29.74 -15.03 -0.09
CA GLY A 33 -31.09 -15.38 -0.53
C GLY A 33 -31.57 -14.45 -1.65
N ASP A 34 -32.80 -13.96 -1.54
CA ASP A 34 -33.36 -12.93 -2.46
C ASP A 34 -33.00 -11.48 -2.03
N LYS A 35 -32.22 -11.28 -0.96
CA LYS A 35 -31.94 -9.95 -0.41
C LYS A 35 -30.67 -9.36 -1.00
N LYS A 36 -30.78 -8.13 -1.52
CA LYS A 36 -29.64 -7.39 -2.05
C LYS A 36 -28.71 -6.95 -0.90
N PRO A 37 -27.38 -6.94 -1.10
CA PRO A 37 -26.46 -6.25 -0.22
C PRO A 37 -26.83 -4.76 -0.09
N THR A 38 -26.68 -4.20 1.10
CA THR A 38 -26.70 -2.76 1.33
C THR A 38 -25.51 -2.12 0.61
N TYR A 39 -24.31 -2.67 0.85
CA TYR A 39 -23.07 -2.21 0.24
C TYR A 39 -22.33 -3.35 -0.46
N ILE A 40 -21.70 -3.04 -1.60
CA ILE A 40 -20.72 -3.90 -2.26
C ILE A 40 -19.35 -3.22 -2.14
N ILE A 41 -18.38 -3.87 -1.49
CA ILE A 41 -17.00 -3.41 -1.40
C ILE A 41 -16.16 -4.18 -2.41
N ILE A 42 -15.43 -3.47 -3.27
CA ILE A 42 -14.58 -4.06 -4.30
C ILE A 42 -13.11 -3.96 -3.88
N GLY A 43 -12.48 -5.12 -3.67
CA GLY A 43 -11.11 -5.27 -3.21
C GLY A 43 -11.06 -5.59 -1.72
N ALA A 44 -10.57 -6.78 -1.35
CA ALA A 44 -10.26 -7.14 0.04
C ALA A 44 -8.83 -6.73 0.42
N GLY A 45 -8.39 -5.55 -0.04
CA GLY A 45 -7.11 -4.94 0.33
C GLY A 45 -7.10 -4.39 1.77
N SER A 46 -6.09 -3.57 2.09
CA SER A 46 -5.98 -2.95 3.43
C SER A 46 -7.24 -2.19 3.81
N ALA A 47 -7.72 -1.28 2.94
CA ALA A 47 -8.92 -0.50 3.20
C ALA A 47 -10.21 -1.34 3.15
N GLY A 48 -10.35 -2.24 2.17
CA GLY A 48 -11.54 -3.06 2.04
C GLY A 48 -11.77 -3.99 3.24
N CYS A 49 -10.71 -4.51 3.85
CA CYS A 49 -10.80 -5.28 5.08
C CYS A 49 -11.34 -4.43 6.26
N VAL A 50 -10.86 -3.20 6.40
CA VAL A 50 -11.34 -2.25 7.43
C VAL A 50 -12.81 -1.91 7.20
N LEU A 51 -13.17 -1.51 5.98
CA LEU A 51 -14.54 -1.16 5.62
C LEU A 51 -15.52 -2.31 5.84
N ALA A 52 -15.17 -3.53 5.44
CA ALA A 52 -16.01 -4.70 5.65
C ALA A 52 -16.26 -4.95 7.14
N ASN A 53 -15.25 -4.75 8.00
CA ASN A 53 -15.42 -4.84 9.44
C ASN A 53 -16.31 -3.68 9.95
N ARG A 54 -15.97 -2.42 9.68
CA ARG A 54 -16.68 -1.28 10.28
C ARG A 54 -18.12 -1.15 9.81
N LEU A 55 -18.41 -1.36 8.53
CA LEU A 55 -19.77 -1.28 8.01
C LEU A 55 -20.67 -2.40 8.59
N THR A 56 -20.12 -3.56 8.94
CA THR A 56 -20.90 -4.69 9.48
C THR A 56 -21.07 -4.65 10.99
N GLU A 57 -20.45 -3.70 11.69
CA GLU A 57 -20.78 -3.42 13.10
C GLU A 57 -22.24 -2.98 13.25
N ASN A 58 -22.79 -2.31 12.25
CA ASN A 58 -24.23 -2.06 12.16
C ASN A 58 -24.95 -3.31 11.60
N PRO A 59 -25.81 -3.99 12.38
CA PRO A 59 -26.48 -5.21 11.93
C PRO A 59 -27.50 -4.97 10.78
N ALA A 60 -27.90 -3.73 10.52
CA ALA A 60 -28.78 -3.38 9.40
C ALA A 60 -28.06 -3.46 8.04
N ASN A 61 -26.74 -3.25 8.02
CA ASN A 61 -25.94 -3.27 6.80
C ASN A 61 -25.65 -4.71 6.39
N ARG A 62 -26.05 -5.10 5.18
CA ARG A 62 -25.61 -6.35 4.53
C ARG A 62 -24.46 -6.02 3.59
N VAL A 63 -23.26 -6.50 3.87
CA VAL A 63 -22.07 -6.15 3.11
C VAL A 63 -21.59 -7.33 2.30
N LEU A 64 -21.40 -7.13 0.99
CA LEU A 64 -20.69 -8.07 0.11
C LEU A 64 -19.29 -7.54 -0.19
N LEU A 65 -18.27 -8.23 0.31
CA LEU A 65 -16.86 -7.96 -0.03
C LEU A 65 -16.41 -8.88 -1.19
N VAL A 66 -15.94 -8.28 -2.27
CA VAL A 66 -15.45 -9.02 -3.45
C VAL A 66 -13.95 -8.84 -3.65
N GLU A 67 -13.24 -9.92 -3.97
CA GLU A 67 -11.78 -9.91 -4.18
C GLU A 67 -11.37 -10.73 -5.40
N ALA A 68 -10.46 -10.16 -6.20
CA ALA A 68 -9.92 -10.80 -7.40
C ALA A 68 -8.99 -11.97 -7.07
N GLY A 69 -8.24 -11.86 -5.96
CA GLY A 69 -7.37 -12.90 -5.46
C GLY A 69 -8.06 -13.98 -4.62
N PRO A 70 -7.29 -15.01 -4.21
CA PRO A 70 -7.76 -16.02 -3.30
C PRO A 70 -7.81 -15.50 -1.85
N ARG A 71 -8.39 -16.31 -0.96
CA ARG A 71 -8.34 -16.09 0.50
C ARG A 71 -6.92 -16.32 1.04
N ASP A 72 -6.53 -15.60 2.08
CA ASP A 72 -5.26 -15.75 2.77
C ASP A 72 -5.29 -16.96 3.72
N SER A 73 -5.03 -18.16 3.19
CA SER A 73 -5.07 -19.41 3.97
C SER A 73 -4.17 -19.35 5.21
N LYS A 74 -4.69 -19.74 6.37
CA LYS A 74 -3.96 -19.86 7.65
C LYS A 74 -2.76 -20.82 7.58
N TRP A 75 -2.74 -21.73 6.61
CA TRP A 75 -1.66 -22.72 6.42
C TRP A 75 -0.56 -22.25 5.48
N ASN A 76 -0.75 -21.13 4.77
CA ASN A 76 0.25 -20.64 3.84
C ASN A 76 1.34 -19.86 4.59
N TRP A 77 2.44 -20.53 4.91
CA TRP A 77 3.57 -19.93 5.63
C TRP A 77 4.13 -18.68 4.93
N LYS A 78 4.04 -18.57 3.60
CA LYS A 78 4.53 -17.39 2.86
C LYS A 78 3.81 -16.10 3.28
N PHE A 79 2.52 -16.18 3.63
CA PHE A 79 1.77 -15.02 4.12
C PHE A 79 2.12 -14.68 5.56
N HIS A 80 2.33 -15.70 6.39
CA HIS A 80 2.37 -15.54 7.84
C HIS A 80 3.78 -15.32 8.39
N MET A 81 4.82 -15.83 7.72
CA MET A 81 6.22 -15.69 8.14
C MET A 81 6.76 -14.34 7.66
N PRO A 82 7.12 -13.41 8.56
CA PRO A 82 7.75 -12.13 8.22
C PRO A 82 8.91 -12.21 7.22
N ALA A 83 9.87 -13.13 7.44
CA ALA A 83 11.05 -13.27 6.58
C ALA A 83 10.72 -13.82 5.17
N ALA A 84 9.50 -14.33 4.96
CA ALA A 84 9.08 -14.87 3.66
C ALA A 84 8.62 -13.80 2.66
N LEU A 85 8.73 -12.51 3.01
CA LEU A 85 8.40 -11.35 2.18
C LEU A 85 8.71 -11.55 0.68
N MET A 86 9.97 -11.86 0.37
CA MET A 86 10.44 -11.96 -1.03
C MET A 86 9.78 -13.09 -1.83
N TYR A 87 9.35 -14.17 -1.16
CA TYR A 87 8.62 -15.27 -1.82
C TYR A 87 7.26 -14.86 -2.36
N ASN A 88 6.64 -13.82 -1.78
CA ASN A 88 5.37 -13.31 -2.30
C ASN A 88 5.58 -12.24 -3.37
N LEU A 89 6.68 -11.47 -3.30
CA LEU A 89 6.97 -10.45 -4.30
C LEU A 89 7.44 -11.05 -5.63
N CYS A 90 8.06 -12.24 -5.62
CA CYS A 90 8.60 -12.88 -6.82
C CYS A 90 7.63 -13.85 -7.53
N ASP A 91 6.38 -13.96 -7.08
CA ASP A 91 5.41 -14.96 -7.55
C ASP A 91 4.08 -14.25 -7.92
N ASP A 92 3.55 -14.50 -9.12
CA ASP A 92 2.35 -13.87 -9.66
C ASP A 92 1.03 -14.46 -9.14
N LYS A 93 1.08 -15.55 -8.36
CA LYS A 93 -0.10 -16.23 -7.84
C LYS A 93 -0.93 -15.31 -6.94
N TYR A 94 -0.25 -14.56 -6.07
CA TYR A 94 -0.87 -13.66 -5.08
C TYR A 94 -0.53 -12.19 -5.34
N ASN A 95 0.03 -11.90 -6.50
CA ASN A 95 0.57 -10.61 -6.86
C ASN A 95 0.11 -10.26 -8.27
N TRP A 96 -0.36 -9.04 -8.47
CA TRP A 96 -0.71 -8.54 -9.80
C TRP A 96 0.47 -8.46 -10.76
N PHE A 97 1.70 -8.37 -10.24
CA PHE A 97 2.92 -8.45 -11.04
C PHE A 97 3.00 -7.37 -12.14
N TYR A 98 2.74 -6.12 -11.74
CA TYR A 98 2.67 -4.99 -12.65
C TYR A 98 4.05 -4.51 -13.12
N TYR A 99 4.06 -3.88 -14.30
CA TYR A 99 5.22 -3.16 -14.83
C TYR A 99 4.78 -1.80 -15.36
N THR A 100 5.55 -0.76 -15.06
CA THR A 100 5.34 0.56 -15.65
C THR A 100 5.62 0.57 -17.14
N GLN A 101 5.14 1.60 -17.85
CA GLN A 101 5.63 1.92 -19.18
C GLN A 101 7.14 2.26 -19.12
N PRO A 102 7.88 2.20 -20.25
CA PRO A 102 9.25 2.66 -20.31
C PRO A 102 9.39 4.09 -19.78
N GLN A 103 10.25 4.28 -18.79
CA GLN A 103 10.42 5.57 -18.10
C GLN A 103 11.43 6.43 -18.86
N LYS A 104 10.93 7.52 -19.46
CA LYS A 104 11.72 8.45 -20.30
C LYS A 104 12.99 8.94 -19.60
N ASN A 105 12.88 9.31 -18.33
CA ASN A 105 13.97 9.89 -17.56
C ASN A 105 14.77 8.85 -16.75
N MET A 106 14.55 7.55 -16.97
CA MET A 106 15.29 6.45 -16.35
C MET A 106 15.83 5.46 -17.39
N ASN A 107 16.45 5.99 -18.45
CA ASN A 107 17.08 5.20 -19.52
C ASN A 107 16.13 4.19 -20.20
N GLY A 108 14.83 4.52 -20.29
CA GLY A 108 13.81 3.66 -20.90
C GLY A 108 13.46 2.41 -20.10
N ARG A 109 13.88 2.31 -18.83
CA ARG A 109 13.58 1.17 -17.96
C ARG A 109 12.09 1.03 -17.70
N THR A 110 11.62 -0.21 -17.65
CA THR A 110 10.33 -0.57 -17.05
C THR A 110 10.55 -0.96 -15.60
N VAL A 111 9.76 -0.40 -14.69
CA VAL A 111 9.89 -0.64 -13.25
C VAL A 111 8.83 -1.63 -12.79
N TYR A 112 9.23 -2.62 -12.00
CA TYR A 112 8.36 -3.64 -11.45
C TYR A 112 7.58 -3.14 -10.24
N TRP A 113 6.26 -3.32 -10.22
CA TRP A 113 5.35 -2.91 -9.14
C TRP A 113 4.57 -4.12 -8.59
N PRO A 114 5.05 -4.80 -7.53
CA PRO A 114 4.34 -5.90 -6.89
C PRO A 114 3.13 -5.38 -6.11
N ARG A 115 1.92 -5.85 -6.39
CA ARG A 115 0.69 -5.50 -5.65
C ARG A 115 -0.11 -6.72 -5.25
N GLY A 116 -0.53 -6.79 -3.98
CA GLY A 116 -1.24 -7.94 -3.46
C GLY A 116 -2.58 -8.17 -4.16
N ARG A 117 -2.76 -9.38 -4.66
CA ARG A 117 -4.01 -9.94 -5.22
C ARG A 117 -4.41 -11.14 -4.37
N VAL A 118 -4.88 -10.86 -3.16
CA VAL A 118 -5.22 -11.83 -2.10
C VAL A 118 -5.97 -11.07 -1.00
N TRP A 119 -6.66 -11.76 -0.11
CA TRP A 119 -7.19 -11.15 1.12
C TRP A 119 -6.09 -10.42 1.91
N GLY A 120 -6.41 -9.21 2.36
CA GLY A 120 -5.48 -8.24 2.94
C GLY A 120 -4.71 -7.43 1.90
N GLY A 121 -4.79 -7.79 0.62
CA GLY A 121 -4.10 -7.16 -0.50
C GLY A 121 -2.61 -6.99 -0.21
N SER A 122 -2.09 -5.79 -0.45
CA SER A 122 -0.68 -5.49 -0.22
C SER A 122 -0.24 -5.61 1.25
N SER A 123 -1.13 -5.51 2.24
CA SER A 123 -0.73 -5.75 3.66
C SER A 123 -0.31 -7.20 3.94
N THR A 124 -0.77 -8.15 3.13
CA THR A 124 -0.37 -9.56 3.18
C THR A 124 0.99 -9.80 2.53
N LEU A 125 1.48 -8.84 1.74
CA LEU A 125 2.73 -8.95 0.98
C LEU A 125 3.81 -7.94 1.42
N ASN A 126 3.49 -6.87 2.12
CA ASN A 126 4.40 -5.74 2.39
C ASN A 126 5.58 -6.09 3.32
N ALA A 127 6.47 -5.13 3.55
CA ALA A 127 7.58 -5.22 4.50
C ALA A 127 7.20 -5.10 5.99
N MET A 128 5.90 -4.97 6.29
CA MET A 128 5.32 -4.76 7.63
C MET A 128 5.70 -3.46 8.35
N VAL A 129 6.53 -2.61 7.76
CA VAL A 129 6.86 -1.30 8.35
C VAL A 129 5.59 -0.47 8.59
N TYR A 130 5.44 0.02 9.82
CA TYR A 130 4.35 0.86 10.27
C TYR A 130 4.84 2.30 10.45
N VAL A 131 4.53 3.14 9.47
CA VAL A 131 4.80 4.58 9.52
C VAL A 131 3.51 5.33 9.21
N ARG A 132 3.22 6.39 9.97
CA ARG A 132 2.00 7.18 9.81
C ARG A 132 2.13 8.31 8.80
N GLY A 133 3.34 8.71 8.40
CA GLY A 133 3.57 9.97 7.71
C GLY A 133 3.86 11.11 8.69
N HIS A 134 4.22 12.29 8.17
CA HIS A 134 4.44 13.46 9.01
C HIS A 134 3.10 14.20 9.24
N PRO A 135 2.83 14.77 10.43
CA PRO A 135 1.63 15.57 10.68
C PRO A 135 1.35 16.65 9.61
N LEU A 136 2.40 17.37 9.19
CA LEU A 136 2.28 18.41 8.16
C LEU A 136 1.85 17.89 6.77
N ASP A 137 1.96 16.60 6.49
CA ASP A 137 1.42 16.04 5.24
C ASP A 137 -0.11 16.08 5.22
N TYR A 138 -0.74 15.83 6.36
CA TYR A 138 -2.20 15.85 6.54
C TYR A 138 -2.72 17.28 6.60
N ASP A 139 -1.98 18.18 7.26
CA ASP A 139 -2.32 19.59 7.25
C ASP A 139 -2.23 20.17 5.83
N ARG A 140 -1.26 19.70 5.03
CA ARG A 140 -1.19 19.99 3.59
C ARG A 140 -2.40 19.44 2.83
N TRP A 141 -2.89 18.24 3.13
CA TRP A 141 -4.10 17.72 2.47
C TRP A 141 -5.29 18.65 2.66
N GLU A 142 -5.48 19.19 3.87
CA GLU A 142 -6.54 20.17 4.13
C GLU A 142 -6.36 21.44 3.30
N GLN A 143 -5.13 21.96 3.20
CA GLN A 143 -4.80 23.10 2.34
C GLN A 143 -5.03 22.82 0.85
N GLU A 144 -4.83 21.57 0.41
CA GLU A 144 -5.11 21.08 -0.95
C GLU A 144 -6.60 20.84 -1.22
N GLY A 145 -7.47 21.11 -0.24
CA GLY A 145 -8.92 21.04 -0.38
C GLY A 145 -9.56 19.78 0.18
N ALA A 146 -8.81 18.89 0.84
CA ALA A 146 -9.38 17.79 1.61
C ALA A 146 -9.84 18.30 2.99
N THR A 147 -10.91 19.10 3.00
CA THR A 147 -11.45 19.72 4.21
C THR A 147 -11.65 18.71 5.33
N ASP A 148 -11.23 19.08 6.55
CA ASP A 148 -11.27 18.26 7.76
C ASP A 148 -10.30 17.06 7.74
N TRP A 149 -9.36 16.93 6.81
CA TRP A 149 -8.36 15.83 6.78
C TRP A 149 -6.99 16.22 7.35
N SER A 150 -6.91 17.29 8.14
CA SER A 150 -5.69 17.70 8.88
C SER A 150 -5.26 16.67 9.93
N TYR A 151 -4.03 16.80 10.46
CA TYR A 151 -3.47 15.80 11.39
C TYR A 151 -4.34 15.58 12.63
N LYS A 152 -4.86 16.68 13.21
CA LYS A 152 -5.75 16.63 14.38
C LYS A 152 -7.03 15.83 14.14
N ASN A 153 -7.49 15.76 12.88
CA ASN A 153 -8.69 15.02 12.52
C ASN A 153 -8.42 13.54 12.22
N VAL A 154 -7.18 13.19 11.82
CA VAL A 154 -6.82 11.81 11.45
C VAL A 154 -6.11 11.03 12.57
N LEU A 155 -5.44 11.72 13.50
CA LEU A 155 -4.78 11.10 14.65
C LEU A 155 -5.71 10.19 15.48
N PRO A 156 -6.97 10.58 15.79
CA PRO A 156 -7.89 9.71 16.51
C PRO A 156 -8.13 8.37 15.80
N TYR A 157 -8.14 8.37 14.46
CA TYR A 157 -8.33 7.16 13.66
C TYR A 157 -7.06 6.30 13.58
N PHE A 158 -5.87 6.90 13.58
CA PHE A 158 -4.63 6.16 13.78
C PHE A 158 -4.62 5.43 15.13
N LYS A 159 -5.07 6.11 16.20
CA LYS A 159 -5.17 5.53 17.55
C LYS A 159 -6.25 4.45 17.62
N LYS A 160 -7.42 4.66 17.02
CA LYS A 160 -8.52 3.66 16.92
C LYS A 160 -8.07 2.37 16.23
N ALA A 161 -7.25 2.48 15.18
CA ALA A 161 -6.81 1.31 14.42
C ALA A 161 -5.76 0.46 15.16
N GLN A 162 -4.93 1.09 16.00
CA GLN A 162 -3.69 0.51 16.51
C GLN A 162 -3.83 -0.06 17.93
N THR A 163 -3.20 -1.21 18.17
CA THR A 163 -2.70 -1.62 19.48
C THR A 163 -1.18 -1.70 19.41
N HIS A 164 -0.51 -0.72 20.03
CA HIS A 164 0.93 -0.67 20.11
C HIS A 164 1.43 -1.29 21.41
N GLU A 165 2.47 -2.13 21.36
CA GLU A 165 2.99 -2.81 22.56
C GLU A 165 3.57 -1.86 23.62
N LEU A 166 4.14 -0.73 23.19
CA LEU A 166 4.68 0.34 24.06
C LEU A 166 3.65 1.43 24.41
N SER A 167 2.36 1.23 24.12
CA SER A 167 1.34 2.23 24.44
C SER A 167 1.18 2.42 25.96
N LYS A 168 1.02 3.68 26.40
CA LYS A 168 0.71 4.03 27.79
C LYS A 168 -0.78 3.91 28.14
N GLY A 169 -1.56 3.22 27.31
CA GLY A 169 -3.00 3.06 27.48
C GLY A 169 -3.79 4.28 26.96
N PRO A 170 -4.98 4.55 27.52
CA PRO A 170 -5.85 5.64 27.04
C PRO A 170 -5.24 7.04 27.10
N SER A 171 -4.25 7.27 27.96
CA SER A 171 -3.57 8.56 28.12
C SER A 171 -2.38 8.77 27.17
N ASP A 172 -2.05 7.78 26.33
CA ASP A 172 -1.02 7.94 25.31
C ASP A 172 -1.48 8.96 24.26
N LEU A 173 -0.66 10.00 24.05
CA LEU A 173 -0.99 11.08 23.14
C LEU A 173 -0.97 10.62 21.67
N TYR A 174 -0.09 9.67 21.33
CA TYR A 174 0.12 9.30 19.93
C TYR A 174 -0.28 7.86 19.65
N ARG A 175 0.02 6.91 20.53
CA ARG A 175 -0.16 5.47 20.25
C ARG A 175 -1.57 4.98 20.57
N GLY A 176 -2.10 4.12 19.71
CA GLY A 176 -3.31 3.36 20.02
C GLY A 176 -3.02 2.19 20.97
N TRP A 177 -4.00 1.82 21.79
CA TRP A 177 -3.85 0.79 22.83
C TRP A 177 -4.79 -0.41 22.65
N ASN A 178 -5.93 -0.26 21.97
CA ASN A 178 -6.97 -1.30 21.86
C ASN A 178 -7.50 -1.55 20.44
N GLY A 179 -6.84 -1.02 19.42
CA GLY A 179 -7.21 -1.24 18.04
C GLY A 179 -6.91 -2.66 17.52
N PRO A 180 -7.57 -3.10 16.45
CA PRO A 180 -7.39 -4.46 15.91
C PRO A 180 -6.01 -4.72 15.27
N LEU A 181 -5.30 -3.67 14.86
CA LEU A 181 -3.99 -3.78 14.24
C LEU A 181 -2.89 -3.76 15.30
N HIS A 182 -2.31 -4.92 15.58
CA HIS A 182 -1.16 -5.02 16.47
C HIS A 182 0.11 -4.49 15.81
N VAL A 183 0.83 -3.65 16.55
CA VAL A 183 2.10 -3.04 16.15
C VAL A 183 3.13 -3.24 17.27
N THR A 184 4.32 -3.70 16.90
CA THR A 184 5.45 -3.96 17.80
C THR A 184 6.69 -3.23 17.27
N GLN A 185 7.55 -2.75 18.16
CA GLN A 185 8.81 -2.14 17.79
C GLN A 185 9.82 -3.21 17.36
N GLY A 186 10.62 -2.93 16.33
CA GLY A 186 11.73 -3.78 15.91
C GLY A 186 12.71 -4.02 17.05
N LYS A 187 13.11 -5.28 17.26
CA LYS A 187 14.00 -5.64 18.38
C LYS A 187 15.45 -5.22 18.16
N CYS A 188 15.86 -5.03 16.90
CA CYS A 188 17.20 -4.59 16.52
C CYS A 188 18.31 -5.46 17.14
N GLU A 189 18.11 -6.78 17.19
CA GLU A 189 19.04 -7.72 17.83
C GLU A 189 20.37 -7.82 17.06
N ASN A 190 20.32 -7.67 15.73
CA ASN A 190 21.52 -7.66 14.89
C ASN A 190 22.41 -6.44 15.24
N PRO A 191 23.72 -6.62 15.49
CA PRO A 191 24.63 -5.52 15.81
C PRO A 191 24.69 -4.40 14.78
N LEU A 192 24.34 -4.68 13.52
CA LEU A 192 24.28 -3.68 12.45
C LEU A 192 23.10 -2.71 12.62
N HIS A 193 21.95 -3.15 13.16
CA HIS A 193 20.85 -2.23 13.49
C HIS A 193 21.26 -1.25 14.58
N LYS A 194 22.00 -1.74 15.60
CA LYS A 194 22.52 -0.89 16.68
C LYS A 194 23.51 0.15 16.17
N ALA A 195 24.42 -0.27 15.27
CA ALA A 195 25.35 0.65 14.63
C ALA A 195 24.63 1.71 13.80
N PHE A 196 23.60 1.31 13.04
CA PHE A 196 22.78 2.25 12.28
C PHE A 196 22.05 3.25 13.17
N ILE A 197 21.50 2.83 14.32
CA ILE A 197 20.85 3.75 15.26
C ILE A 197 21.88 4.72 15.85
N GLU A 198 23.02 4.22 16.33
CA GLU A 198 24.10 5.04 16.91
C GLU A 198 24.68 6.06 15.90
N CYS A 199 24.69 5.74 14.60
CA CYS A 199 25.20 6.66 13.58
C CYS A 199 24.35 7.95 13.48
N GLY A 200 23.08 7.93 13.89
CA GLY A 200 22.21 9.11 13.90
C GLY A 200 22.74 10.22 14.80
N ASP A 201 23.17 9.89 16.02
CA ASP A 201 23.80 10.84 16.95
C ASP A 201 25.19 11.27 16.44
N GLN A 202 25.99 10.33 15.93
CA GLN A 202 27.35 10.62 15.43
C GLN A 202 27.33 11.57 14.22
N PHE A 203 26.33 11.44 13.35
CA PHE A 203 26.10 12.32 12.21
C PHE A 203 25.43 13.66 12.61
N GLY A 204 24.72 13.69 13.75
CA GLY A 204 24.09 14.90 14.30
C GLY A 204 22.59 15.08 13.97
N ILE A 205 21.92 14.06 13.43
CA ILE A 205 20.46 14.07 13.21
C ILE A 205 19.68 13.50 14.39
N GLY A 206 20.37 12.82 15.30
CA GLY A 206 19.82 12.31 16.56
C GLY A 206 19.15 10.95 16.45
N ILE A 207 18.91 10.35 17.63
CA ILE A 207 18.07 9.18 17.83
C ILE A 207 16.68 9.62 18.32
N VAL A 208 15.61 9.01 17.78
CA VAL A 208 14.23 9.27 18.19
C VAL A 208 13.58 8.02 18.81
N ASP A 209 12.81 8.21 19.89
CA ASP A 209 12.12 7.09 20.57
C ASP A 209 10.91 6.58 19.78
N ASP A 210 10.25 7.47 19.05
CA ASP A 210 9.02 7.20 18.30
C ASP A 210 8.91 8.10 17.07
N MET A 211 9.25 7.57 15.90
CA MET A 211 9.12 8.29 14.62
C MET A 211 7.66 8.60 14.24
N ASN A 212 6.68 7.93 14.87
CA ASN A 212 5.25 8.16 14.67
C ASN A 212 4.65 9.08 15.76
N GLY A 213 5.48 9.59 16.67
CA GLY A 213 5.10 10.40 17.82
C GLY A 213 5.45 11.89 17.65
N TYR A 214 6.05 12.48 18.68
CA TYR A 214 6.33 13.93 18.75
C TYR A 214 7.30 14.41 17.66
N LYS A 215 8.38 13.66 17.36
CA LYS A 215 9.44 14.05 16.41
C LYS A 215 9.77 12.89 15.47
N GLN A 216 9.61 13.12 14.16
CA GLN A 216 9.94 12.13 13.13
C GLN A 216 11.42 12.19 12.72
N GLU A 217 12.05 13.37 12.75
CA GLU A 217 13.45 13.57 12.32
C GLU A 217 14.44 12.86 13.27
N GLY A 218 15.27 11.99 12.70
CA GLY A 218 16.27 11.18 13.40
C GLY A 218 16.23 9.70 13.00
N ILE A 219 17.06 8.88 13.64
CA ILE A 219 17.11 7.42 13.44
C ILE A 219 16.44 6.70 14.61
N ALA A 220 15.71 5.62 14.33
CA ALA A 220 15.03 4.82 15.36
C ALA A 220 14.85 3.35 14.96
N PRO A 221 14.57 2.46 15.94
CA PRO A 221 13.84 1.23 15.68
C PRO A 221 12.51 1.54 14.98
N MET A 222 12.17 0.76 13.95
CA MET A 222 10.90 0.88 13.22
C MET A 222 9.79 0.10 13.92
N ASP A 223 8.60 0.67 13.91
CA ASP A 223 7.39 -0.06 14.25
C ASP A 223 7.01 -1.02 13.12
N LEU A 224 6.55 -2.22 13.48
CA LEU A 224 6.21 -3.30 12.56
C LEU A 224 4.81 -3.86 12.84
N THR A 225 4.03 -4.15 11.80
CA THR A 225 2.78 -4.92 11.89
C THR A 225 3.10 -6.42 11.98
N ILE A 226 3.78 -6.81 13.06
CA ILE A 226 4.09 -8.19 13.43
C ILE A 226 3.52 -8.44 14.82
N HIS A 227 2.88 -9.58 15.03
CA HIS A 227 2.36 -9.94 16.35
C HIS A 227 2.63 -11.41 16.63
N LYS A 228 3.31 -11.70 17.74
CA LYS A 228 3.71 -13.06 18.15
C LYS A 228 4.44 -13.82 17.02
N GLY A 229 5.36 -13.11 16.35
CA GLY A 229 6.18 -13.64 15.25
C GLY A 229 5.44 -13.93 13.94
N LEU A 230 4.19 -13.45 13.82
CA LEU A 230 3.38 -13.56 12.62
C LEU A 230 3.19 -12.19 11.98
N ARG A 231 3.18 -12.13 10.66
CA ARG A 231 2.66 -10.96 9.94
C ARG A 231 1.23 -10.65 10.40
N TRP A 232 0.96 -9.39 10.71
CA TRP A 232 -0.35 -8.91 11.11
C TRP A 232 -0.99 -8.05 10.01
N SER A 233 -1.50 -8.71 8.97
CA SER A 233 -2.16 -8.05 7.83
C SER A 233 -3.52 -7.46 8.21
N ALA A 234 -4.06 -6.60 7.34
CA ALA A 234 -5.41 -6.05 7.50
C ALA A 234 -6.50 -7.14 7.45
N SER A 235 -6.32 -8.19 6.65
CA SER A 235 -7.23 -9.33 6.65
C SER A 235 -7.28 -9.99 8.02
N ARG A 236 -6.13 -10.20 8.66
CA ARG A 236 -6.04 -10.82 9.98
C ARG A 236 -6.58 -9.94 11.10
N ALA A 237 -6.26 -8.64 11.04
CA ALA A 237 -6.70 -7.66 12.02
C ALA A 237 -8.22 -7.38 11.94
N TYR A 238 -8.77 -7.23 10.73
CA TYR A 238 -10.14 -6.74 10.53
C TYR A 238 -11.07 -7.78 9.93
N LEU A 239 -10.68 -8.44 8.83
CA LEU A 239 -11.61 -9.27 8.06
C LEU A 239 -11.93 -10.59 8.79
N TRP A 240 -10.91 -11.34 9.21
CA TRP A 240 -11.07 -12.63 9.87
C TRP A 240 -11.95 -12.56 11.12
N PRO A 241 -11.78 -11.57 12.03
CA PRO A 241 -12.70 -11.39 13.16
C PRO A 241 -14.14 -11.06 12.77
N ALA A 242 -14.36 -10.39 11.63
CA ALA A 242 -15.69 -10.00 11.18
C ALA A 242 -16.47 -11.15 10.49
N LEU A 243 -15.80 -12.22 10.05
CA LEU A 243 -16.45 -13.32 9.32
C LEU A 243 -17.51 -14.09 10.12
N SER A 244 -17.51 -13.98 11.46
CA SER A 244 -18.53 -14.59 12.29
C SER A 244 -19.85 -13.80 12.31
N ARG A 245 -19.88 -12.59 11.73
CA ARG A 245 -21.08 -11.74 11.68
C ARG A 245 -21.99 -12.18 10.52
N PRO A 246 -23.30 -12.40 10.76
CA PRO A 246 -24.21 -12.94 9.75
C PRO A 246 -24.51 -11.98 8.59
N ASN A 247 -24.14 -10.71 8.73
CA ASN A 247 -24.37 -9.65 7.75
C ASN A 247 -23.13 -9.33 6.88
N LEU A 248 -22.04 -10.10 7.02
CA LEU A 248 -20.86 -10.02 6.17
C LEU A 248 -20.78 -11.22 5.23
N HIS A 249 -20.89 -10.97 3.93
CA HIS A 249 -20.67 -11.97 2.88
C HIS A 249 -19.39 -11.66 2.12
N THR A 250 -18.66 -12.70 1.72
CA THR A 250 -17.39 -12.55 1.01
C THR A 250 -17.35 -13.44 -0.23
N SER A 251 -16.77 -12.93 -1.32
CA SER A 251 -16.52 -13.71 -2.54
C SER A 251 -15.11 -13.43 -3.04
N SER A 252 -14.37 -14.49 -3.35
CA SER A 252 -12.96 -14.43 -3.77
C SER A 252 -12.80 -15.05 -5.16
N ASN A 253 -11.65 -14.82 -5.78
CA ASN A 253 -11.37 -15.22 -7.17
C ASN A 253 -12.40 -14.65 -8.16
N ILE A 254 -12.83 -13.39 -7.94
CA ILE A 254 -13.73 -12.68 -8.85
C ILE A 254 -13.17 -11.33 -9.25
N LEU A 255 -13.03 -11.12 -10.56
CA LEU A 255 -12.58 -9.86 -11.11
C LEU A 255 -13.79 -9.00 -11.41
N CYS A 256 -13.99 -7.92 -10.66
CA CYS A 256 -14.97 -6.90 -11.02
C CYS A 256 -14.55 -6.26 -12.35
N THR A 257 -15.47 -6.24 -13.31
CA THR A 257 -15.22 -5.74 -14.67
C THR A 257 -15.83 -4.37 -14.91
N ARG A 258 -16.93 -4.05 -14.23
CA ARG A 258 -17.64 -2.77 -14.39
C ARG A 258 -18.58 -2.46 -13.24
N ILE A 259 -18.81 -1.18 -12.99
CA ILE A 259 -19.92 -0.69 -12.18
C ILE A 259 -21.18 -0.59 -13.06
N LEU A 260 -22.32 -0.95 -12.50
CA LEU A 260 -23.63 -0.84 -13.15
C LEU A 260 -24.33 0.43 -12.70
N PHE A 261 -24.92 1.15 -13.65
CA PHE A 261 -25.59 2.43 -13.39
C PHE A 261 -27.07 2.40 -13.76
N ASP A 262 -27.87 3.09 -12.95
CA ASP A 262 -29.17 3.61 -13.35
C ASP A 262 -29.07 5.14 -13.35
N ARG A 263 -29.11 5.74 -14.55
CA ARG A 263 -28.76 7.14 -14.78
C ARG A 263 -27.38 7.47 -14.19
N ASN A 264 -27.32 8.36 -13.20
CA ASN A 264 -26.11 8.79 -12.51
C ASN A 264 -25.94 8.14 -11.13
N LYS A 265 -26.56 6.98 -10.88
CA LYS A 265 -26.41 6.24 -9.61
C LYS A 265 -25.80 4.87 -9.85
N ALA A 266 -24.79 4.50 -9.05
CA ALA A 266 -24.28 3.14 -9.02
C ALA A 266 -25.29 2.22 -8.31
N VAL A 267 -25.67 1.14 -8.99
CA VAL A 267 -26.71 0.19 -8.52
C VAL A 267 -26.17 -1.23 -8.35
N GLY A 268 -24.92 -1.48 -8.69
CA GLY A 268 -24.32 -2.82 -8.62
C GLY A 268 -23.02 -2.94 -9.39
N ILE A 269 -22.57 -4.18 -9.56
CA ILE A 269 -21.34 -4.52 -10.27
C ILE A 269 -21.58 -5.66 -11.26
N GLU A 270 -20.81 -5.64 -12.35
CA GLU A 270 -20.55 -6.82 -13.18
C GLU A 270 -19.18 -7.37 -12.81
N PHE A 271 -19.07 -8.69 -12.72
CA PHE A 271 -17.79 -9.36 -12.48
C PHE A 271 -17.67 -10.63 -13.32
N ILE A 272 -16.45 -11.12 -13.43
CA ILE A 272 -16.13 -12.40 -14.03
C ILE A 272 -15.54 -13.37 -13.02
N ARG A 273 -15.89 -14.65 -13.18
CA ARG A 273 -15.35 -15.78 -12.41
C ARG A 273 -14.92 -16.90 -13.35
N LYS A 274 -13.80 -17.55 -13.04
CA LYS A 274 -13.29 -18.67 -13.83
C LYS A 274 -14.17 -19.91 -13.65
N ASN A 275 -14.57 -20.55 -14.75
CA ASN A 275 -15.30 -21.81 -14.79
C ASN A 275 -14.34 -22.97 -14.57
N GLY A 276 -14.17 -23.35 -13.30
CA GLY A 276 -13.34 -24.47 -12.92
C GLY A 276 -11.83 -24.25 -13.17
N PRO A 277 -11.00 -25.26 -12.84
CA PRO A 277 -9.55 -25.09 -12.78
C PRO A 277 -8.82 -25.13 -14.14
N LEU A 278 -9.45 -25.53 -15.25
CA LEU A 278 -8.71 -26.13 -16.38
C LEU A 278 -8.59 -25.31 -17.68
N THR A 279 -9.12 -24.09 -17.80
CA THR A 279 -9.00 -23.33 -19.07
C THR A 279 -8.83 -21.83 -18.84
N ASP A 280 -7.88 -21.18 -19.53
CA ASP A 280 -7.60 -19.72 -19.50
C ASP A 280 -8.14 -18.95 -20.72
N THR A 281 -8.98 -19.58 -21.54
CA THR A 281 -9.62 -18.91 -22.69
C THR A 281 -10.71 -17.94 -22.23
N ILE A 282 -11.02 -16.86 -22.97
CA ILE A 282 -12.08 -15.91 -22.56
C ILE A 282 -13.46 -16.55 -22.35
N ASN A 283 -13.75 -17.65 -23.04
CA ASN A 283 -15.00 -18.42 -22.91
C ASN A 283 -15.09 -19.22 -21.60
N SER A 284 -14.01 -19.29 -20.81
CA SER A 284 -13.99 -19.98 -19.53
C SER A 284 -14.41 -19.09 -18.37
N TRP A 285 -14.97 -17.91 -18.63
CA TRP A 285 -15.36 -16.96 -17.60
C TRP A 285 -16.86 -16.72 -17.65
N ASN A 286 -17.55 -17.00 -16.54
CA ASN A 286 -18.94 -16.58 -16.37
C ASN A 286 -18.96 -15.09 -16.06
N ARG A 287 -19.84 -14.35 -16.75
CA ARG A 287 -20.19 -12.97 -16.43
C ARG A 287 -21.44 -12.99 -15.56
N GLU A 288 -21.35 -12.35 -14.41
CA GLU A 288 -22.42 -12.28 -13.43
C GLU A 288 -22.60 -10.84 -12.97
N LYS A 289 -23.79 -10.55 -12.43
CA LYS A 289 -24.16 -9.22 -11.93
C LYS A 289 -24.73 -9.35 -10.53
N VAL A 290 -24.38 -8.38 -9.68
CA VAL A 290 -24.98 -8.22 -8.34
C VAL A 290 -25.36 -6.78 -8.16
N TYR A 291 -26.54 -6.56 -7.59
CA TYR A 291 -27.09 -5.24 -7.32
C TYR A 291 -27.07 -4.95 -5.83
N CYS A 292 -26.92 -3.68 -5.45
CA CYS A 292 -26.96 -3.21 -4.08
C CYS A 292 -28.10 -2.22 -3.83
N GLU A 293 -28.36 -1.93 -2.56
CA GLU A 293 -29.37 -0.95 -2.14
C GLU A 293 -28.78 0.46 -1.96
N GLU A 294 -27.69 0.59 -1.20
CA GLU A 294 -27.12 1.89 -0.80
C GLU A 294 -25.92 2.29 -1.63
N GLY A 295 -25.01 1.37 -1.99
CA GLY A 295 -23.93 1.75 -2.91
C GLY A 295 -22.78 0.77 -3.07
N VAL A 296 -21.88 1.19 -3.97
CA VAL A 296 -20.65 0.48 -4.31
C VAL A 296 -19.46 1.26 -3.77
N ILE A 297 -18.53 0.57 -3.11
CA ILE A 297 -17.34 1.16 -2.49
C ILE A 297 -16.11 0.56 -3.14
N LEU A 298 -15.29 1.39 -3.78
CA LEU A 298 -14.02 0.98 -4.37
C LEU A 298 -12.91 1.03 -3.33
N ALA A 299 -12.26 -0.11 -3.11
CA ALA A 299 -11.07 -0.28 -2.29
C ALA A 299 -10.00 -1.10 -3.04
N CYS A 300 -9.87 -0.85 -4.34
CA CYS A 300 -9.01 -1.61 -5.25
C CYS A 300 -7.56 -1.09 -5.29
N GLY A 301 -7.27 0.05 -4.64
CA GLY A 301 -5.95 0.67 -4.60
C GLY A 301 -5.68 1.59 -5.79
N ALA A 302 -4.56 2.32 -5.73
CA ALA A 302 -4.19 3.39 -6.67
C ALA A 302 -4.00 2.97 -8.14
N ILE A 303 -4.06 1.68 -8.46
CA ILE A 303 -3.92 1.17 -9.82
C ILE A 303 -5.26 0.66 -10.34
N ASN A 304 -5.91 -0.24 -9.59
CA ASN A 304 -7.12 -0.89 -10.05
C ASN A 304 -8.38 -0.04 -9.84
N THR A 305 -8.40 0.89 -8.88
CA THR A 305 -9.51 1.84 -8.71
C THR A 305 -9.69 2.76 -9.92
N PRO A 306 -8.67 3.51 -10.39
CA PRO A 306 -8.84 4.33 -11.60
C PRO A 306 -9.13 3.46 -12.82
N GLN A 307 -8.51 2.28 -12.95
CA GLN A 307 -8.81 1.37 -14.05
C GLN A 307 -10.30 0.96 -14.08
N LEU A 308 -10.88 0.57 -12.94
CA LEU A 308 -12.27 0.17 -12.87
C LEU A 308 -13.23 1.34 -13.15
N LEU A 309 -12.91 2.56 -12.70
CA LEU A 309 -13.68 3.76 -13.03
C LEU A 309 -13.65 4.02 -14.54
N LEU A 310 -12.47 3.98 -15.18
CA LEU A 310 -12.32 4.17 -16.62
C LEU A 310 -13.09 3.10 -17.42
N LEU A 311 -12.99 1.83 -17.03
CA LEU A 311 -13.75 0.72 -17.65
C LEU A 311 -15.27 0.92 -17.48
N SER A 312 -15.68 1.57 -16.40
CA SER A 312 -17.08 1.91 -16.10
C SER A 312 -17.56 3.19 -16.79
N GLY A 313 -16.72 3.88 -17.55
CA GLY A 313 -17.09 5.10 -18.26
C GLY A 313 -16.99 6.36 -17.42
N ILE A 314 -16.28 6.34 -16.28
CA ILE A 314 -16.04 7.51 -15.42
C ILE A 314 -14.57 7.92 -15.57
N GLY A 315 -14.31 9.13 -16.08
CA GLY A 315 -12.93 9.61 -16.29
C GLY A 315 -12.76 10.64 -17.40
N PRO A 316 -11.54 10.84 -17.94
CA PRO A 316 -11.32 11.69 -19.10
C PRO A 316 -12.09 11.17 -20.32
N ALA A 317 -13.02 11.97 -20.86
CA ALA A 317 -13.97 11.51 -21.86
C ALA A 317 -13.29 11.00 -23.15
N ASP A 318 -12.22 11.67 -23.57
CA ASP A 318 -11.48 11.29 -24.77
C ASP A 318 -10.72 9.97 -24.59
N ASN A 319 -10.14 9.74 -23.40
CA ASN A 319 -9.49 8.46 -23.08
C ASN A 319 -10.51 7.31 -23.10
N ILE A 320 -11.69 7.52 -22.51
CA ILE A 320 -12.77 6.52 -22.48
C ILE A 320 -13.28 6.20 -23.88
N LYS A 321 -13.57 7.23 -24.70
CA LYS A 321 -14.05 7.07 -26.08
C LYS A 321 -13.03 6.32 -26.95
N ALA A 322 -11.73 6.55 -26.76
CA ALA A 322 -10.67 5.87 -27.50
C ALA A 322 -10.71 4.33 -27.36
N HIS A 323 -11.30 3.81 -26.26
CA HIS A 323 -11.49 2.37 -26.03
C HIS A 323 -12.90 1.87 -26.34
N SER A 324 -13.72 2.66 -27.05
CA SER A 324 -15.12 2.34 -27.38
C SER A 324 -15.98 2.07 -26.15
N ILE A 325 -15.71 2.79 -25.06
CA ILE A 325 -16.46 2.74 -23.82
C ILE A 325 -17.43 3.93 -23.81
N GLN A 326 -18.69 3.69 -23.41
CA GLN A 326 -19.65 4.79 -23.23
C GLN A 326 -19.21 5.65 -22.04
N VAL A 327 -19.15 6.96 -22.25
CA VAL A 327 -18.91 7.93 -21.17
C VAL A 327 -20.17 8.05 -20.33
N VAL A 328 -20.02 7.81 -19.03
CA VAL A 328 -21.05 8.01 -18.00
C VAL A 328 -20.84 9.37 -17.34
N GLU A 329 -19.60 9.70 -16.97
CA GLU A 329 -19.27 10.96 -16.32
C GLU A 329 -17.86 11.42 -16.69
N HIS A 330 -17.70 12.73 -16.92
CA HIS A 330 -16.40 13.30 -17.27
C HIS A 330 -15.67 13.78 -16.01
N LEU A 331 -14.78 12.94 -15.48
CA LEU A 331 -13.89 13.29 -14.37
C LEU A 331 -12.43 13.22 -14.82
N PRO A 332 -11.84 14.32 -15.32
CA PRO A 332 -10.48 14.29 -15.85
C PRO A 332 -9.43 13.92 -14.78
N GLY A 333 -9.74 14.04 -13.49
CA GLY A 333 -8.86 13.59 -12.40
C GLY A 333 -8.63 12.08 -12.32
N VAL A 334 -9.53 11.24 -12.87
CA VAL A 334 -9.41 9.78 -12.75
C VAL A 334 -8.17 9.27 -13.49
N GLY A 335 -7.29 8.62 -12.75
CA GLY A 335 -6.01 8.09 -13.24
C GLY A 335 -4.89 9.13 -13.26
N ASN A 336 -5.16 10.42 -13.04
CA ASN A 336 -4.13 11.46 -12.99
C ASN A 336 -3.56 11.63 -11.56
N ASN A 337 -2.49 12.42 -11.43
CA ASN A 337 -1.85 12.70 -10.14
C ASN A 337 -1.29 11.44 -9.44
N LEU A 338 -0.94 10.39 -10.21
CA LEU A 338 -0.29 9.20 -9.66
C LEU A 338 1.05 9.62 -9.05
N GLN A 339 1.24 9.29 -7.78
CA GLN A 339 2.47 9.57 -7.03
C GLN A 339 2.97 8.26 -6.42
N ASP A 340 4.28 8.14 -6.28
CA ASP A 340 4.94 6.99 -5.67
C ASP A 340 6.28 7.43 -5.07
N HIS A 341 6.77 6.69 -4.08
CA HIS A 341 8.11 6.89 -3.55
C HIS A 341 9.12 6.11 -4.38
N LEU A 342 10.15 6.80 -4.86
CA LEU A 342 11.29 6.22 -5.56
C LEU A 342 12.49 6.18 -4.60
N GLU A 343 13.27 5.12 -4.64
CA GLU A 343 14.42 4.91 -3.76
C GLU A 343 15.62 4.35 -4.53
N VAL A 344 16.82 4.51 -3.96
CA VAL A 344 18.06 3.86 -4.37
C VAL A 344 18.68 3.09 -3.19
N TYR A 345 19.54 2.14 -3.51
CA TYR A 345 20.22 1.32 -2.50
C TYR A 345 21.69 1.70 -2.42
N VAL A 346 22.10 2.30 -1.31
CA VAL A 346 23.51 2.50 -0.97
C VAL A 346 23.98 1.26 -0.22
N GLN A 347 24.91 0.51 -0.82
CA GLN A 347 25.32 -0.81 -0.36
C GLN A 347 26.79 -0.80 0.08
N GLN A 348 27.06 -1.42 1.23
CA GLN A 348 28.39 -1.56 1.78
C GLN A 348 28.70 -3.04 2.01
N GLN A 349 29.92 -3.46 1.69
CA GLN A 349 30.42 -4.74 2.13
C GLN A 349 30.52 -4.78 3.66
N CYS A 350 30.21 -5.93 4.24
CA CYS A 350 30.44 -6.21 5.64
C CYS A 350 31.66 -7.12 5.81
N THR A 351 32.64 -6.69 6.59
CA THR A 351 33.86 -7.45 6.89
C THR A 351 33.62 -8.64 7.80
N GLN A 352 32.46 -8.69 8.47
CA GLN A 352 32.11 -9.73 9.44
C GLN A 352 30.95 -10.60 8.95
N PRO A 353 30.91 -11.90 9.30
CA PRO A 353 29.87 -12.84 8.87
C PRO A 353 28.57 -12.73 9.69
N ILE A 354 28.11 -11.51 9.96
CA ILE A 354 26.95 -11.20 10.84
C ILE A 354 25.68 -10.78 10.07
N THR A 355 25.75 -10.75 8.74
CA THR A 355 24.63 -10.39 7.86
C THR A 355 23.73 -11.60 7.59
N LEU A 356 22.58 -11.37 6.94
CA LEU A 356 21.66 -12.45 6.57
C LEU A 356 22.18 -13.36 5.44
N TYR A 357 23.28 -13.01 4.77
CA TYR A 357 23.80 -13.70 3.58
C TYR A 357 23.87 -15.23 3.75
N ASN A 358 24.42 -15.73 4.86
CA ASN A 358 24.53 -17.17 5.11
C ASN A 358 23.23 -17.82 5.65
N LYS A 359 22.25 -17.00 6.05
CA LYS A 359 21.03 -17.43 6.74
C LYS A 359 19.79 -17.46 5.84
N SER A 360 19.79 -16.67 4.77
CA SER A 360 18.66 -16.54 3.82
C SER A 360 19.00 -16.95 2.39
N SER A 361 20.16 -17.56 2.14
CA SER A 361 20.60 -18.00 0.82
C SER A 361 20.37 -19.49 0.58
N TRP A 362 19.87 -19.84 -0.61
CA TRP A 362 19.78 -21.22 -1.10
C TRP A 362 21.14 -21.92 -1.20
N ARG A 363 22.24 -21.18 -1.12
CA ARG A 363 23.58 -21.74 -0.95
C ARG A 363 23.74 -22.50 0.37
N TYR A 364 22.98 -22.16 1.40
CA TYR A 364 23.02 -22.78 2.73
C TYR A 364 21.62 -23.25 3.17
N PRO A 365 21.03 -24.24 2.47
CA PRO A 365 19.65 -24.64 2.68
C PRO A 365 19.38 -25.16 4.10
N HIS A 366 20.40 -25.75 4.76
CA HIS A 366 20.31 -26.19 6.16
C HIS A 366 20.02 -25.03 7.13
N ASN A 367 20.52 -23.83 6.88
CA ASN A 367 20.21 -22.67 7.72
C ASN A 367 18.77 -22.21 7.50
N MET A 368 18.31 -22.20 6.25
CA MET A 368 16.92 -21.85 5.93
C MET A 368 15.92 -22.85 6.53
N ILE A 369 16.24 -24.15 6.49
CA ILE A 369 15.43 -25.20 7.14
C ILE A 369 15.39 -24.98 8.65
N LYS A 370 16.51 -24.69 9.31
CA LYS A 370 16.55 -24.39 10.75
C LYS A 370 15.68 -23.17 11.10
N VAL A 371 15.81 -22.08 10.34
CA VAL A 371 14.99 -20.87 10.52
C VAL A 371 13.51 -21.18 10.33
N GLY A 372 13.17 -21.94 9.29
CA GLY A 372 11.79 -22.36 9.01
C GLY A 372 11.22 -23.24 10.12
N LEU A 373 11.99 -24.20 10.64
CA LEU A 373 11.60 -25.08 11.73
C LEU A 373 11.39 -24.33 13.04
N GLU A 374 12.32 -23.44 13.41
CA GLU A 374 12.18 -22.61 14.60
C GLU A 374 10.91 -21.77 14.51
N TRP A 375 10.70 -21.04 13.41
CA TRP A 375 9.47 -20.27 13.23
C TRP A 375 8.22 -21.16 13.21
N TYR A 376 8.29 -22.35 12.61
CA TYR A 376 7.14 -23.25 12.57
C TYR A 376 6.73 -23.70 13.99
N LEU A 377 7.69 -24.07 14.82
CA LEU A 377 7.49 -24.62 16.16
C LEU A 377 7.18 -23.55 17.22
N SER A 378 7.93 -22.45 17.26
CA SER A 378 7.85 -21.45 18.34
C SER A 378 7.44 -20.05 17.88
N LYS A 379 7.40 -19.79 16.57
CA LYS A 379 7.16 -18.45 16.00
C LYS A 379 8.23 -17.44 16.46
N THR A 380 9.45 -17.89 16.68
CA THR A 380 10.61 -17.08 17.08
C THR A 380 11.70 -17.08 16.01
N GLY A 381 12.82 -16.42 16.33
CA GLY A 381 14.02 -16.43 15.51
C GLY A 381 13.93 -15.55 14.27
N LEU A 382 14.87 -15.74 13.35
CA LEU A 382 15.01 -14.91 12.15
C LEU A 382 13.75 -14.93 11.27
N GLY A 383 12.98 -16.03 11.27
CA GLY A 383 11.74 -16.14 10.50
C GLY A 383 10.65 -15.18 10.97
N ALA A 384 10.73 -14.72 12.23
CA ALA A 384 9.74 -13.86 12.88
C ALA A 384 9.97 -12.35 12.67
N SER A 385 10.95 -11.94 11.85
CA SER A 385 11.24 -10.53 11.51
C SER A 385 11.27 -10.32 9.99
N SER A 386 10.92 -9.12 9.51
CA SER A 386 11.24 -8.70 8.11
C SER A 386 12.70 -8.33 7.94
N HIS A 387 13.42 -8.10 9.05
CA HIS A 387 14.77 -7.53 9.09
C HIS A 387 14.87 -6.05 8.68
N LEU A 388 13.74 -5.37 8.42
CA LEU A 388 13.66 -3.91 8.25
C LEU A 388 13.31 -3.28 9.61
N GLU A 389 14.17 -3.53 10.61
CA GLU A 389 13.89 -3.21 12.03
C GLU A 389 14.33 -1.82 12.45
N SER A 390 15.15 -1.13 11.66
CA SER A 390 15.62 0.22 11.94
C SER A 390 15.61 1.08 10.68
N GLY A 391 15.38 2.38 10.87
CA GLY A 391 15.35 3.35 9.79
C GLY A 391 15.28 4.76 10.35
N GLY A 392 14.91 5.72 9.53
CA GLY A 392 14.81 7.09 10.00
C GLY A 392 14.39 8.07 8.95
N PHE A 393 14.34 9.33 9.34
CA PHE A 393 13.94 10.43 8.49
C PHE A 393 14.86 11.62 8.71
N VAL A 394 15.16 12.35 7.64
CA VAL A 394 15.95 13.56 7.71
C VAL A 394 15.43 14.61 6.74
N ARG A 395 15.64 15.87 7.10
CA ARG A 395 15.53 16.97 6.14
C ARG A 395 16.75 17.01 5.23
N SER A 396 16.52 17.06 3.93
CA SER A 396 17.54 17.21 2.88
C SER A 396 18.33 18.51 3.07
N THR A 397 17.66 19.57 3.52
CA THR A 397 18.24 20.87 3.83
C THR A 397 17.49 21.55 4.99
N PRO A 398 18.09 22.54 5.68
CA PRO A 398 17.38 23.32 6.69
C PRO A 398 16.17 24.12 6.16
N ARG A 399 16.03 24.26 4.83
CA ARG A 399 14.96 25.05 4.19
C ARG A 399 13.63 24.29 4.10
N VAL A 400 13.63 22.97 4.17
CA VAL A 400 12.39 22.19 4.19
C VAL A 400 11.82 22.16 5.61
N SER A 401 10.50 22.23 5.73
CA SER A 401 9.82 22.39 7.02
C SER A 401 9.82 21.13 7.89
N HIS A 402 9.95 19.96 7.28
CA HIS A 402 9.95 18.66 7.93
C HIS A 402 10.66 17.61 7.04
N PRO A 403 11.08 16.46 7.59
CA PRO A 403 11.87 15.47 6.85
C PRO A 403 11.26 15.06 5.51
N ASP A 404 12.04 15.13 4.43
CA ASP A 404 11.70 14.75 3.05
C ASP A 404 12.48 13.51 2.57
N ILE A 405 13.42 12.99 3.35
CA ILE A 405 14.17 11.78 3.02
C ILE A 405 13.86 10.69 4.04
N GLN A 406 13.60 9.47 3.57
CA GLN A 406 13.44 8.28 4.42
C GLN A 406 14.60 7.30 4.23
N PHE A 407 14.96 6.63 5.33
CA PHE A 407 15.90 5.53 5.36
C PHE A 407 15.24 4.24 5.83
N HIS A 408 15.50 3.13 5.15
CA HIS A 408 15.32 1.78 5.71
C HIS A 408 16.65 1.05 5.71
N PHE A 409 17.07 0.54 6.87
CA PHE A 409 18.32 -0.20 7.00
C PHE A 409 18.07 -1.70 6.92
N LEU A 410 18.88 -2.40 6.13
CA LEU A 410 18.81 -3.85 5.98
C LEU A 410 20.20 -4.49 6.15
N PRO A 411 20.38 -5.46 7.06
CA PRO A 411 21.61 -6.24 7.22
C PRO A 411 21.74 -7.34 6.13
N SER A 412 21.45 -6.97 4.89
CA SER A 412 21.54 -7.77 3.66
C SER A 412 21.51 -6.83 2.46
N THR A 413 21.87 -7.31 1.28
CA THR A 413 21.60 -6.61 0.02
C THR A 413 20.34 -7.12 -0.66
N VAL A 414 19.72 -6.26 -1.47
CA VAL A 414 18.60 -6.58 -2.36
C VAL A 414 19.06 -6.30 -3.78
N HIS A 415 18.83 -7.26 -4.67
CA HIS A 415 19.18 -7.15 -6.08
C HIS A 415 18.00 -7.65 -6.92
N ASP A 416 17.61 -6.88 -7.94
CA ASP A 416 16.46 -7.17 -8.81
C ASP A 416 15.16 -7.47 -8.01
N ASP A 417 14.76 -6.53 -7.14
CA ASP A 417 13.62 -6.68 -6.22
C ASP A 417 13.64 -7.96 -5.37
N GLY A 418 14.84 -8.49 -5.08
CA GLY A 418 15.05 -9.71 -4.31
C GLY A 418 15.10 -11.00 -5.13
N ARG A 419 15.04 -10.92 -6.47
CA ARG A 419 15.12 -12.08 -7.37
C ARG A 419 16.53 -12.64 -7.51
N SER A 420 17.56 -11.88 -7.17
CA SER A 420 18.96 -12.33 -7.22
C SER A 420 19.66 -12.21 -5.87
N THR A 421 20.57 -13.14 -5.60
CA THR A 421 21.32 -13.18 -4.34
C THR A 421 22.61 -12.36 -4.44
N GLY A 422 22.94 -11.62 -3.38
CA GLY A 422 24.25 -10.99 -3.23
C GLY A 422 25.40 -12.01 -3.27
N LYS A 423 26.63 -11.54 -3.47
CA LYS A 423 27.82 -12.40 -3.59
C LYS A 423 28.68 -12.46 -2.32
N CYS A 424 28.42 -11.58 -1.35
CA CYS A 424 29.20 -11.44 -0.13
C CYS A 424 28.33 -11.00 1.06
N HIS A 425 28.93 -10.98 2.25
CA HIS A 425 28.33 -10.31 3.39
C HIS A 425 28.28 -8.80 3.12
N ALA A 426 27.09 -8.23 3.18
CA ALA A 426 26.85 -6.81 2.93
C ALA A 426 25.57 -6.35 3.65
N TYR A 427 25.46 -5.03 3.81
CA TYR A 427 24.28 -4.33 4.33
C TYR A 427 24.00 -3.11 3.46
N GLN A 428 22.81 -2.53 3.59
CA GLN A 428 22.41 -1.40 2.76
C GLN A 428 21.45 -0.45 3.48
N ILE A 429 21.40 0.77 2.96
CA ILE A 429 20.35 1.75 3.24
C ILE A 429 19.51 1.92 1.98
N HIS A 430 18.20 1.70 2.10
CA HIS A 430 17.21 2.17 1.12
C HIS A 430 16.96 3.63 1.41
N VAL A 431 17.18 4.49 0.42
CA VAL A 431 17.05 5.94 0.60
C VAL A 431 16.38 6.58 -0.60
N GLY A 432 15.45 7.50 -0.33
CA GLY A 432 14.81 8.27 -1.38
C GLY A 432 14.02 9.47 -0.84
N PRO A 433 13.69 10.42 -1.73
CA PRO A 433 12.79 11.51 -1.41
C PRO A 433 11.34 11.03 -1.27
N LEU A 434 10.61 11.71 -0.39
CA LEU A 434 9.22 11.38 -0.03
C LEU A 434 8.18 12.28 -0.70
N ARG A 435 8.60 13.43 -1.25
CA ARG A 435 7.67 14.45 -1.76
C ARG A 435 8.05 14.94 -3.15
N SER A 436 8.38 14.00 -4.04
CA SER A 436 8.66 14.27 -5.44
C SER A 436 7.54 15.09 -6.09
N LYS A 437 7.95 16.06 -6.92
CA LYS A 437 7.02 16.86 -7.73
C LYS A 437 6.61 16.16 -9.02
N SER A 438 7.30 15.08 -9.40
CA SER A 438 6.95 14.25 -10.54
C SER A 438 5.60 13.56 -10.30
N LYS A 439 4.71 13.69 -11.28
CA LYS A 439 3.35 13.15 -11.22
C LYS A 439 3.06 12.37 -12.49
N GLY A 440 2.47 11.21 -12.30
CA GLY A 440 2.17 10.27 -13.36
C GLY A 440 0.69 10.07 -13.63
N THR A 441 0.43 9.04 -14.43
CA THR A 441 -0.92 8.63 -14.82
C THR A 441 -1.12 7.10 -14.82
N VAL A 442 -2.39 6.68 -14.67
CA VAL A 442 -2.90 5.34 -14.93
C VAL A 442 -4.01 5.46 -15.97
N THR A 443 -3.85 4.83 -17.12
CA THR A 443 -4.85 4.84 -18.21
C THR A 443 -5.12 3.43 -18.72
N LEU A 444 -6.15 3.26 -19.56
CA LEU A 444 -6.48 1.97 -20.13
C LEU A 444 -5.49 1.59 -21.26
N ALA A 445 -5.04 0.33 -21.25
CA ALA A 445 -4.40 -0.28 -22.42
C ALA A 445 -5.44 -0.85 -23.39
N SER A 446 -6.60 -1.27 -22.86
CA SER A 446 -7.65 -1.99 -23.56
C SER A 446 -8.97 -1.86 -22.78
N ASN A 447 -10.09 -2.16 -23.45
CA ASN A 447 -11.39 -2.35 -22.80
C ASN A 447 -11.57 -3.77 -22.20
N ASP A 448 -10.60 -4.67 -22.38
CA ASP A 448 -10.57 -5.96 -21.67
C ASP A 448 -10.11 -5.75 -20.22
N PRO A 449 -10.98 -5.98 -19.22
CA PRO A 449 -10.69 -5.72 -17.81
C PRO A 449 -9.53 -6.56 -17.24
N ARG A 450 -9.12 -7.62 -17.95
CA ARG A 450 -8.04 -8.52 -17.52
C ARG A 450 -6.66 -7.99 -17.92
N ARG A 451 -6.59 -7.00 -18.81
CA ARG A 451 -5.33 -6.39 -19.23
C ARG A 451 -4.89 -5.38 -18.20
N HIS A 452 -3.61 -5.38 -17.88
CA HIS A 452 -3.03 -4.38 -16.98
C HIS A 452 -3.21 -2.99 -17.58
N PRO A 453 -3.48 -1.96 -16.76
CA PRO A 453 -3.53 -0.59 -17.24
C PRO A 453 -2.14 -0.11 -17.64
N LEU A 454 -2.09 0.95 -18.45
CA LEU A 454 -0.85 1.66 -18.73
C LEU A 454 -0.53 2.53 -17.53
N MET A 455 0.58 2.24 -16.84
CA MET A 455 1.05 3.00 -15.68
C MET A 455 2.30 3.77 -16.04
N ASN A 456 2.24 5.09 -15.94
CA ASN A 456 3.40 5.94 -16.13
C ASN A 456 3.55 6.87 -14.92
N PRO A 457 4.33 6.50 -13.89
CA PRO A 457 4.60 7.37 -12.75
C PRO A 457 5.40 8.63 -13.12
N ASN A 458 5.99 8.66 -14.32
CA ASN A 458 6.76 9.79 -14.83
C ASN A 458 7.93 10.14 -13.90
N TYR A 459 8.67 9.12 -13.45
CA TYR A 459 9.76 9.30 -12.49
C TYR A 459 10.85 10.24 -13.02
N LEU A 460 11.43 11.04 -12.11
CA LEU A 460 12.55 11.95 -12.38
C LEU A 460 12.27 12.98 -13.49
N ASP A 461 11.01 13.38 -13.65
CA ASP A 461 10.58 14.39 -14.64
C ASP A 461 10.80 15.82 -14.12
N HIS A 462 10.83 16.01 -12.81
CA HIS A 462 11.14 17.29 -12.18
C HIS A 462 12.60 17.37 -11.72
N ILE A 463 13.25 18.51 -11.94
CA ILE A 463 14.67 18.72 -11.61
C ILE A 463 14.99 18.52 -10.12
N ASP A 464 14.07 18.93 -9.25
CA ASP A 464 14.21 18.77 -7.79
C ASP A 464 14.41 17.31 -7.37
N ASP A 465 13.86 16.34 -8.11
CA ASP A 465 14.05 14.92 -7.80
C ASP A 465 15.54 14.55 -7.80
N TYR A 466 16.29 15.02 -8.81
CA TYR A 466 17.74 14.78 -8.90
C TYR A 466 18.51 15.48 -7.77
N VAL A 467 18.10 16.70 -7.41
CA VAL A 467 18.73 17.45 -6.31
C VAL A 467 18.55 16.69 -4.99
N GLU A 468 17.33 16.26 -4.69
CA GLU A 468 17.01 15.52 -3.47
C GLU A 468 17.69 14.15 -3.45
N PHE A 469 17.74 13.43 -4.58
CA PHE A 469 18.44 12.15 -4.66
C PHE A 469 19.96 12.28 -4.43
N ARG A 470 20.60 13.31 -4.97
CA ARG A 470 22.02 13.57 -4.71
C ARG A 470 22.28 13.79 -3.23
N LEU A 471 21.41 14.54 -2.54
CA LEU A 471 21.49 14.76 -1.10
C LEU A 471 21.27 13.45 -0.34
N ALA A 472 20.25 12.68 -0.70
CA ALA A 472 19.96 11.37 -0.14
C ALA A 472 21.16 10.40 -0.21
N VAL A 473 21.79 10.27 -1.38
CA VAL A 473 22.98 9.40 -1.56
C VAL A 473 24.14 9.88 -0.70
N ARG A 474 24.41 11.20 -0.67
CA ARG A 474 25.49 11.78 0.14
C ARG A 474 25.26 11.59 1.63
N ILE A 475 24.02 11.77 2.11
CA ILE A 475 23.66 11.56 3.51
C ILE A 475 23.79 10.08 3.88
N ALA A 476 23.29 9.16 3.05
CA ALA A 476 23.41 7.73 3.30
C ALA A 476 24.88 7.28 3.39
N ARG A 477 25.76 7.76 2.50
CA ARG A 477 27.21 7.55 2.60
C ARG A 477 27.79 8.09 3.90
N ALA A 478 27.41 9.31 4.28
CA ALA A 478 27.89 9.93 5.50
C ALA A 478 27.44 9.20 6.77
N LEU A 479 26.24 8.61 6.78
CA LEU A 479 25.75 7.75 7.87
C LEU A 479 26.58 6.46 7.96
N LEU A 480 26.83 5.79 6.83
CA LEU A 480 27.62 4.56 6.80
C LEU A 480 29.11 4.80 7.10
N SER A 481 29.62 6.02 6.92
CA SER A 481 30.99 6.40 7.26
C SER A 481 31.19 6.73 8.74
N GLN A 482 30.15 6.71 9.58
CA GLN A 482 30.26 7.01 11.00
C GLN A 482 31.02 5.90 11.78
N ARG A 483 31.54 6.27 12.96
CA ARG A 483 32.43 5.41 13.77
C ARG A 483 31.79 4.10 14.22
N SER A 484 30.48 4.12 14.47
CA SER A 484 29.66 2.94 14.80
C SER A 484 29.79 1.81 13.76
N PHE A 485 30.12 2.14 12.50
CA PHE A 485 30.34 1.18 11.42
C PHE A 485 31.79 0.76 11.21
N ASP A 486 32.79 1.38 11.84
CA ASP A 486 34.22 1.16 11.53
C ASP A 486 34.66 -0.32 11.63
N LYS A 487 34.10 -1.06 12.59
CA LYS A 487 34.38 -2.50 12.77
C LYS A 487 33.71 -3.42 11.73
N TYR A 488 32.74 -2.91 10.97
CA TYR A 488 31.93 -3.70 10.03
C TYR A 488 32.10 -3.28 8.57
N ARG A 489 32.43 -2.01 8.30
CA ARG A 489 32.49 -1.41 6.97
C ARG A 489 33.68 -1.94 6.17
N GLY A 490 33.38 -2.65 5.08
CA GLY A 490 34.33 -2.97 4.01
C GLY A 490 34.19 -1.96 2.87
N ASP A 491 34.43 -2.37 1.63
CA ASP A 491 34.35 -1.48 0.45
C ASP A 491 32.89 -1.06 0.13
N GLU A 492 32.72 0.11 -0.48
CA GLU A 492 31.41 0.52 -1.01
C GLU A 492 31.07 -0.29 -2.27
N LEU A 493 29.91 -0.94 -2.28
CA LEU A 493 29.46 -1.78 -3.40
C LEU A 493 28.62 -0.99 -4.40
N LEU A 494 27.70 -0.16 -3.92
CA LEU A 494 26.86 0.73 -4.73
C LEU A 494 26.64 2.04 -3.98
N PRO A 495 26.77 3.22 -4.62
CA PRO A 495 27.11 3.44 -6.04
C PRO A 495 28.54 3.04 -6.41
N GLY A 496 29.42 2.84 -5.43
CA GLY A 496 30.85 2.60 -5.60
C GLY A 496 31.66 3.89 -5.46
N GLU A 497 32.90 3.76 -5.00
CA GLU A 497 33.74 4.89 -4.58
C GLU A 497 34.03 5.89 -5.72
N ASP A 498 34.03 5.44 -6.98
CA ASP A 498 34.28 6.29 -8.15
C ASP A 498 33.11 7.21 -8.53
N CYS A 499 31.90 6.94 -8.01
CA CYS A 499 30.71 7.74 -8.30
C CYS A 499 30.62 8.93 -7.34
N GLN A 500 31.21 10.08 -7.69
CA GLN A 500 31.35 11.25 -6.81
C GLN A 500 30.66 12.52 -7.35
N SER A 501 30.71 12.74 -8.67
CA SER A 501 30.15 13.91 -9.32
C SER A 501 28.61 13.85 -9.31
N ASN A 502 27.99 15.01 -9.48
CA ASN A 502 26.53 15.10 -9.55
C ASN A 502 25.98 14.31 -10.75
N GLU A 503 26.68 14.33 -11.87
CA GLU A 503 26.32 13.62 -13.10
C GLU A 503 26.44 12.11 -12.92
N GLN A 504 27.47 11.64 -12.22
CA GLN A 504 27.64 10.22 -11.89
C GLN A 504 26.52 9.74 -10.96
N ILE A 505 26.17 10.55 -9.95
CA ILE A 505 25.06 10.21 -9.03
C ILE A 505 23.72 10.22 -9.76
N ASP A 506 23.47 11.18 -10.65
CA ASP A 506 22.25 11.18 -11.47
C ASP A 506 22.14 9.92 -12.31
N GLU A 507 23.24 9.51 -12.93
CA GLU A 507 23.26 8.31 -13.76
C GLU A 507 23.02 7.04 -12.94
N PHE A 508 23.62 6.98 -11.75
CA PHE A 508 23.32 5.93 -10.78
C PHE A 508 21.83 5.90 -10.42
N VAL A 509 21.22 7.04 -10.13
CA VAL A 509 19.78 7.15 -9.81
C VAL A 509 18.92 6.66 -10.98
N ARG A 510 19.17 7.12 -12.21
CA ARG A 510 18.43 6.66 -13.40
C ARG A 510 18.52 5.15 -13.58
N THR A 511 19.70 4.59 -13.40
CA THR A 511 19.99 3.19 -13.68
C THR A 511 19.57 2.24 -12.55
N MET A 512 19.59 2.69 -11.30
CA MET A 512 19.44 1.82 -10.13
C MET A 512 18.20 2.10 -9.28
N SER A 513 17.51 3.23 -9.46
CA SER A 513 16.30 3.51 -8.69
C SER A 513 15.23 2.43 -8.88
N ALA A 514 14.51 2.16 -7.79
CA ALA A 514 13.38 1.26 -7.71
C ALA A 514 12.22 1.92 -6.95
N SER A 515 11.01 1.44 -7.17
CA SER A 515 9.84 1.90 -6.40
C SER A 515 9.89 1.34 -4.98
N ALA A 516 9.53 2.15 -3.99
CA ALA A 516 9.25 1.69 -2.63
C ALA A 516 7.82 1.09 -2.50
N TYR A 517 7.12 0.93 -3.63
CA TYR A 517 5.80 0.30 -3.76
C TYR A 517 4.67 1.05 -3.03
N HIS A 518 4.68 2.36 -3.14
CA HIS A 518 3.75 3.31 -2.54
C HIS A 518 2.91 4.10 -3.57
N PRO A 519 2.36 3.48 -4.65
CA PRO A 519 1.51 4.22 -5.57
C PRO A 519 0.24 4.71 -4.86
N SER A 520 -0.09 5.99 -5.06
CA SER A 520 -1.24 6.68 -4.47
C SER A 520 -1.81 7.75 -5.39
N CYS A 521 -2.82 8.48 -4.91
CA CYS A 521 -3.26 9.77 -5.45
C CYS A 521 -3.98 9.78 -6.81
N SER A 522 -4.12 8.62 -7.45
CA SER A 522 -4.70 8.45 -8.80
C SER A 522 -6.20 8.80 -8.92
N CYS A 523 -6.90 9.04 -7.82
CA CYS A 523 -8.31 9.44 -7.77
C CYS A 523 -8.51 10.41 -6.60
N LYS A 524 -7.68 11.47 -6.55
CA LYS A 524 -7.58 12.34 -5.38
C LYS A 524 -8.92 12.90 -4.90
N MET A 525 -9.05 13.04 -3.59
CA MET A 525 -10.10 13.85 -2.99
C MET A 525 -9.75 15.33 -3.05
N GLY A 526 -10.76 16.20 -3.02
CA GLY A 526 -10.58 17.64 -3.03
C GLY A 526 -11.93 18.36 -3.07
N ILE A 527 -11.89 19.69 -3.03
CA ILE A 527 -13.10 20.52 -3.18
C ILE A 527 -13.69 20.40 -4.59
N GLU A 528 -15.00 20.61 -4.71
CA GLU A 528 -15.73 20.45 -5.98
C GLU A 528 -15.24 21.39 -7.10
N SER A 529 -14.68 22.55 -6.75
CA SER A 529 -14.12 23.50 -7.72
C SER A 529 -12.75 23.07 -8.28
N ASP A 530 -12.09 22.08 -7.66
CA ASP A 530 -10.87 21.49 -8.21
C ASP A 530 -11.22 20.51 -9.34
N LYS A 531 -10.87 20.90 -10.57
CA LYS A 531 -11.15 20.10 -11.78
C LYS A 531 -10.52 18.71 -11.76
N LEU A 532 -9.48 18.48 -10.95
CA LEU A 532 -8.83 17.18 -10.81
C LEU A 532 -9.33 16.38 -9.60
N ALA A 533 -10.23 16.92 -8.79
CA ALA A 533 -10.85 16.17 -7.70
C ALA A 533 -11.80 15.10 -8.26
N VAL A 534 -11.66 13.88 -7.76
CA VAL A 534 -12.53 12.74 -8.11
C VAL A 534 -13.50 12.44 -6.98
N VAL A 535 -13.06 12.64 -5.73
CA VAL A 535 -13.77 12.23 -4.53
C VAL A 535 -14.06 13.42 -3.64
N ASN A 536 -15.27 13.49 -3.10
CA ASN A 536 -15.64 14.48 -2.11
C ASN A 536 -15.09 14.08 -0.73
N PRO A 537 -14.23 14.90 -0.09
CA PRO A 537 -13.57 14.55 1.17
C PRO A 537 -14.53 14.42 2.35
N LYS A 538 -15.74 14.98 2.28
CA LYS A 538 -16.73 14.94 3.36
C LYS A 538 -17.63 13.71 3.33
N THR A 539 -17.73 13.03 2.20
CA THR A 539 -18.64 11.89 2.01
C THR A 539 -17.96 10.64 1.46
N MET A 540 -16.72 10.77 0.97
CA MET A 540 -16.01 9.78 0.17
C MET A 540 -16.71 9.41 -1.15
N GLY A 541 -17.74 10.17 -1.54
CA GLY A 541 -18.50 9.95 -2.77
C GLY A 541 -17.75 10.44 -4.00
N VAL A 542 -17.91 9.74 -5.12
CA VAL A 542 -17.37 10.17 -6.42
C VAL A 542 -18.22 11.31 -6.98
N TYR A 543 -17.59 12.39 -7.43
CA TYR A 543 -18.32 13.53 -8.00
C TYR A 543 -19.15 13.12 -9.23
N GLY A 544 -20.35 13.70 -9.37
CA GLY A 544 -21.29 13.40 -10.46
C GLY A 544 -22.04 12.07 -10.34
N ILE A 545 -21.60 11.14 -9.48
CA ILE A 545 -22.18 9.80 -9.37
C ILE A 545 -22.71 9.53 -7.96
N GLY A 546 -24.02 9.32 -7.86
CA GLY A 546 -24.65 8.88 -6.61
C GLY A 546 -24.29 7.44 -6.27
N ASN A 547 -24.22 7.13 -4.98
CA ASN A 547 -24.02 5.78 -4.44
C ASN A 547 -22.72 5.08 -4.86
N LEU A 548 -21.71 5.84 -5.28
CA LEU A 548 -20.37 5.35 -5.59
C LEU A 548 -19.35 6.05 -4.69
N TYR A 549 -18.52 5.26 -4.01
CA TYR A 549 -17.53 5.74 -3.06
C TYR A 549 -16.15 5.18 -3.39
N VAL A 550 -15.09 5.89 -3.00
CA VAL A 550 -13.71 5.40 -3.09
C VAL A 550 -13.02 5.61 -1.76
N ALA A 551 -12.39 4.57 -1.23
CA ALA A 551 -11.68 4.62 0.03
C ALA A 551 -10.47 3.68 -0.02
N ASP A 552 -9.39 4.15 -0.65
CA ASP A 552 -8.08 3.50 -0.68
C ASP A 552 -6.96 4.52 -0.97
N ALA A 553 -5.73 4.06 -1.22
CA ALA A 553 -4.58 4.92 -1.49
C ALA A 553 -4.78 5.92 -2.66
N SER A 554 -5.68 5.63 -3.60
CA SER A 554 -5.96 6.51 -4.74
C SER A 554 -6.47 7.89 -4.32
N VAL A 555 -7.14 7.99 -3.17
CA VAL A 555 -7.85 9.23 -2.81
C VAL A 555 -6.96 10.29 -2.15
N MET A 556 -5.73 9.95 -1.80
CA MET A 556 -4.79 10.90 -1.20
C MET A 556 -4.57 12.10 -2.14
N PRO A 557 -4.74 13.36 -1.70
CA PRO A 557 -4.42 14.54 -2.52
C PRO A 557 -2.96 14.57 -2.97
N SER A 558 -2.06 14.29 -2.02
CA SER A 558 -0.62 14.16 -2.20
C SER A 558 -0.09 13.01 -1.35
N ILE A 559 1.00 12.37 -1.77
CA ILE A 559 1.59 11.26 -1.01
C ILE A 559 2.14 11.76 0.34
N VAL A 560 1.99 10.97 1.40
CA VAL A 560 2.49 11.30 2.75
C VAL A 560 3.90 10.77 2.97
N SER A 561 4.63 11.38 3.90
CA SER A 561 6.05 11.12 4.17
C SER A 561 6.28 9.83 4.96
N GLY A 562 6.14 8.69 4.28
CA GLY A 562 6.41 7.37 4.83
C GLY A 562 5.69 6.22 4.11
N ASN A 563 5.65 5.06 4.74
CA ASN A 563 4.98 3.89 4.18
C ASN A 563 3.45 4.02 4.24
N LEU A 564 2.75 3.63 3.16
CA LEU A 564 1.32 3.99 3.00
C LEU A 564 0.31 3.05 3.67
N ASN A 565 0.71 1.92 4.23
CA ASN A 565 -0.27 0.97 4.77
C ASN A 565 -1.04 1.53 5.99
N ALA A 566 -0.36 2.20 6.93
CA ALA A 566 -1.04 2.80 8.07
C ALA A 566 -1.93 3.99 7.66
N PRO A 567 -1.48 4.93 6.80
CA PRO A 567 -2.35 5.97 6.23
C PRO A 567 -3.61 5.42 5.55
N VAL A 568 -3.50 4.32 4.79
CA VAL A 568 -4.66 3.70 4.13
C VAL A 568 -5.63 3.08 5.13
N ILE A 569 -5.14 2.45 6.20
CA ILE A 569 -5.98 1.88 7.26
C ILE A 569 -6.71 3.01 8.02
N MET A 570 -5.98 4.08 8.38
CA MET A 570 -6.57 5.27 8.99
C MET A 570 -7.65 5.88 8.10
N LEU A 571 -7.36 6.03 6.80
CA LEU A 571 -8.30 6.58 5.84
C LEU A 571 -9.57 5.74 5.75
N ALA A 572 -9.44 4.41 5.74
CA ALA A 572 -10.57 3.51 5.70
C ALA A 572 -11.41 3.51 6.99
N GLU A 573 -10.77 3.63 8.16
CA GLU A 573 -11.45 3.79 9.46
C GLU A 573 -12.34 5.03 9.45
N ARG A 574 -11.81 6.15 8.95
CA ARG A 574 -12.56 7.39 8.85
C ARG A 574 -13.62 7.35 7.75
N ALA A 575 -13.29 6.79 6.59
CA ALA A 575 -14.22 6.64 5.49
C ALA A 575 -15.46 5.83 5.88
N ALA A 576 -15.31 4.82 6.75
CA ALA A 576 -16.44 4.05 7.26
C ALA A 576 -17.46 4.90 8.02
N ASP A 577 -17.02 5.91 8.78
CA ASP A 577 -17.91 6.84 9.46
C ASP A 577 -18.58 7.79 8.47
N LEU A 578 -17.82 8.35 7.51
CA LEU A 578 -18.36 9.26 6.50
C LEU A 578 -19.39 8.60 5.57
N ILE A 579 -19.13 7.36 5.13
CA ILE A 579 -20.04 6.59 4.25
C ILE A 579 -21.35 6.25 4.99
N GLN A 580 -21.26 5.90 6.27
CA GLN A 580 -22.44 5.64 7.12
C GLN A 580 -23.12 6.91 7.63
N ARG A 581 -22.55 8.09 7.36
CA ARG A 581 -23.01 9.39 7.89
C ARG A 581 -22.99 9.44 9.42
N ASN A 582 -22.06 8.72 10.03
CA ASN A 582 -21.76 8.85 11.45
C ASN A 582 -21.02 10.16 11.71
N ALA A 583 -21.11 10.66 12.94
CA ALA A 583 -20.26 11.76 13.37
C ALA A 583 -18.79 11.29 13.39
N PRO A 584 -17.85 12.00 12.74
CA PRO A 584 -16.43 11.69 12.86
C PRO A 584 -15.94 11.77 14.32
N LEU A 585 -14.89 11.02 14.65
CA LEU A 585 -14.21 11.16 15.93
C LEU A 585 -13.77 12.61 16.20
N ALA A 586 -13.82 13.00 17.47
CA ALA A 586 -13.39 14.33 17.91
C ALA A 586 -11.92 14.57 17.58
N GLU A 587 -11.59 15.80 17.16
CA GLU A 587 -10.22 16.18 16.85
C GLU A 587 -9.32 16.12 18.09
N GLU A 588 -8.08 15.67 17.89
CA GLU A 588 -7.06 15.62 18.94
C GLU A 588 -5.87 16.50 18.54
N ASN A 589 -5.64 17.57 19.29
CA ASN A 589 -4.47 18.43 19.11
C ASN A 589 -3.35 17.97 20.05
N VAL A 590 -2.26 17.48 19.46
CA VAL A 590 -1.07 17.04 20.19
C VAL A 590 0.14 17.86 19.76
N PRO A 591 1.17 18.02 20.61
CA PRO A 591 2.40 18.67 20.21
C PRO A 591 3.04 17.96 19.00
N VAL A 592 3.62 18.73 18.09
CA VAL A 592 4.43 18.19 16.99
C VAL A 592 5.71 19.00 16.94
N TRP A 593 6.85 18.33 16.84
CA TRP A 593 8.15 18.99 16.76
C TRP A 593 8.27 19.81 15.46
N SER A 594 8.89 20.99 15.56
CA SER A 594 9.23 21.82 14.41
C SER A 594 10.66 22.35 14.52
N SER A 595 11.37 22.40 13.39
CA SER A 595 12.77 22.83 13.36
C SER A 595 12.98 24.29 13.76
N SER A 596 12.00 25.16 13.51
CA SER A 596 12.05 26.58 13.88
C SER A 596 12.19 26.80 15.40
N ALA A 597 11.72 25.86 16.22
CA ALA A 597 11.84 25.94 17.67
C ALA A 597 13.28 25.67 18.16
N GLU A 598 14.03 24.77 17.50
CA GLU A 598 15.43 24.46 17.83
C GLU A 598 16.40 25.53 17.30
N ASP A 599 16.16 26.06 16.09
CA ASP A 599 17.01 27.12 15.52
C ASP A 599 16.91 28.43 16.33
N SER A 600 15.73 28.72 16.89
CA SER A 600 15.51 29.84 17.81
C SER A 600 16.23 29.65 19.16
N ALA A 601 16.24 28.42 19.69
CA ALA A 601 16.92 28.09 20.94
C ALA A 601 18.46 28.11 20.79
N LYS A 602 18.99 27.65 19.64
CA LYS A 602 20.42 27.74 19.32
C LYS A 602 20.87 29.20 19.15
N HIS A 603 20.09 30.04 18.48
CA HIS A 603 20.41 31.47 18.32
C HIS A 603 20.42 32.26 19.65
N ILE A 604 19.59 31.89 20.63
CA ILE A 604 19.62 32.50 21.97
C ILE A 604 20.86 32.05 22.76
N SER A 605 21.30 30.80 22.58
CA SER A 605 22.50 30.27 23.25
C SER A 605 23.82 30.84 22.72
N THR A 606 23.88 31.25 21.45
CA THR A 606 25.09 31.83 20.82
C THR A 606 25.22 33.34 21.02
N ASN A 607 24.19 34.02 21.53
CA ASN A 607 24.24 35.46 21.85
C ASN A 607 24.60 35.75 23.31
N ASN A 608 24.82 34.71 24.12
CA ASN A 608 25.21 34.81 25.54
C ASN A 608 26.58 34.16 25.84
N SER A 609 27.44 33.99 24.82
CA SER A 609 28.82 33.53 24.97
C SER A 609 29.82 34.55 24.46
#